data_AF-A0A0N9DYJ4-F1
#
_entry.id   AF-A0A0N9DYJ4-F1
#
_cell.length_a   1.000
_cell.length_b   1.000
_cell.length_c   1.000
_cell.angle_alpha   90.00
_cell.angle_beta   90.00
_cell.angle_gamma   90.00
#
_symmetry.space_group_name_H-M   'P 1'
#
loop_
_entity.id
_entity.type
_entity.pdbx_description
1 polymer ?
#
loop_
_entity_poly.entity_id
_entity_poly.type
_entity_poly.pdbx_seq_one_letter_code
_entity_poly.pdbx_strand_id
1 'polypeptide(L)' 'MRKSIVETAKVNDLVLYDYMVKCMTELAKAEPDIDELLLWNFKH' A
#
# COMPACT_ATOMS: atom_id res chain seq x y z
N MET A 1 5.87 9.18 10.50
CA MET A 1 4.43 9.04 10.86
C MET A 1 3.96 7.72 10.28
N ARG A 2 3.57 6.73 11.10
CA ARG A 2 3.07 5.43 10.59
C ARG A 2 1.59 5.58 10.24
N LYS A 3 1.23 5.45 8.96
CA LYS A 3 -0.17 5.39 8.51
C LYS A 3 -0.62 3.94 8.52
N SER A 4 -1.82 3.68 9.01
CA SER A 4 -2.44 2.36 8.87
C SER A 4 -2.76 2.06 7.41
N ILE A 5 -2.89 0.78 7.06
CA ILE A 5 -3.30 0.33 5.70
C ILE A 5 -4.63 0.97 5.29
N VAL A 6 -5.57 1.13 6.23
CA VAL A 6 -6.87 1.77 6.00
C VAL A 6 -6.73 3.25 5.68
N GLU A 7 -5.91 3.99 6.43
CA GLU A 7 -5.65 5.41 6.17
C GLU A 7 -4.95 5.60 4.82
N THR A 8 -4.01 4.72 4.47
CA THR A 8 -3.33 4.77 3.17
C THR A 8 -4.29 4.51 2.03
N ALA A 9 -5.16 3.49 2.13
CA ALA A 9 -6.17 3.24 1.11
C ALA A 9 -7.11 4.44 0.93
N LYS A 10 -7.57 5.03 2.05
CA LYS A 10 -8.45 6.19 2.03
C LYS A 10 -7.82 7.44 1.40
N VAL A 11 -6.57 7.74 1.72
CA VAL A 11 -5.88 8.95 1.18
C VAL A 11 -5.57 8.80 -0.31
N ASN A 12 -5.38 7.57 -0.80
CA ASN A 12 -5.04 7.29 -2.19
C ASN A 12 -6.26 6.87 -3.03
N ASP A 13 -7.48 7.02 -2.50
CA ASP A 13 -8.73 6.63 -3.16
C ASP A 13 -8.72 5.17 -3.66
N LEU A 14 -8.12 4.27 -2.87
CA LEU A 14 -8.01 2.85 -3.19
C LEU A 14 -9.15 2.07 -2.54
N VAL A 15 -9.61 1.05 -3.24
CA VAL A 15 -10.46 0.01 -2.65
C VAL A 15 -9.64 -0.75 -1.61
N LEU A 16 -10.07 -0.68 -0.34
CA LEU A 16 -9.33 -1.26 0.78
C LEU A 16 -9.03 -2.76 0.59
N TYR A 17 -10.02 -3.52 0.11
CA TYR A 17 -9.87 -4.95 -0.10
C TYR A 17 -8.78 -5.26 -1.14
N ASP A 18 -8.86 -4.62 -2.31
CA ASP A 18 -7.89 -4.82 -3.39
C ASP A 18 -6.48 -4.41 -2.96
N TYR A 19 -6.38 -3.31 -2.22
CA TYR A 19 -5.12 -2.86 -1.65
C TYR A 19 -4.55 -3.84 -0.61
N MET A 20 -5.39 -4.41 0.26
CA MET A 20 -4.95 -5.44 1.20
C MET A 20 -4.46 -6.71 0.48
N VAL A 21 -5.19 -7.17 -0.54
CA VAL A 21 -4.77 -8.31 -1.36
C VAL A 21 -3.43 -8.03 -2.02
N LYS A 22 -3.26 -6.85 -2.64
CA LYS A 22 -1.98 -6.42 -3.22
C LYS A 22 -0.85 -6.44 -2.18
N CYS A 23 -1.07 -5.86 -1.00
CA CYS A 23 -0.07 -5.89 0.07
C CYS A 23 0.33 -7.32 0.45
N MET A 24 -0.65 -8.21 0.65
CA MET A 24 -0.36 -9.61 1.01
C MET A 24 0.39 -10.36 -0.10
N THR A 25 0.03 -10.13 -1.36
CA THR A 25 0.71 -10.73 -2.52
C THR A 25 2.15 -10.26 -2.64
N GLU A 26 2.41 -8.96 -2.49
CA GLU A 26 3.76 -8.41 -2.56
C GLU A 26 4.64 -8.88 -1.39
N LEU A 27 4.09 -8.90 -0.18
CA LEU A 27 4.80 -9.38 1.01
C LEU A 27 5.10 -10.88 0.97
N ALA A 28 4.39 -11.65 0.14
CA ALA A 28 4.64 -13.07 -0.05
C ALA A 28 5.80 -13.37 -1.03
N LYS A 29 6.36 -12.36 -1.71
CA LYS A 29 7.51 -12.53 -2.61
C LYS A 29 8.79 -12.80 -1.81
N ALA A 30 9.74 -13.51 -2.44
CA ALA A 30 11.06 -13.75 -1.86
C ALA A 30 11.83 -12.43 -1.62
N GLU A 31 11.65 -11.47 -2.54
CA GLU A 31 12.12 -10.09 -2.43
C GLU A 31 10.91 -9.16 -2.65
N PRO A 32 10.23 -8.72 -1.56
CA PRO A 32 9.10 -7.80 -1.66
C PRO A 32 9.51 -6.40 -2.10
N ASP A 33 8.72 -5.78 -2.98
CA ASP A 33 8.84 -4.36 -3.29
C ASP A 33 7.94 -3.55 -2.36
N ILE A 34 8.53 -3.07 -1.26
CA ILE A 34 7.81 -2.30 -0.25
C ILE A 34 7.50 -0.88 -0.76
N ASP A 35 8.31 -0.35 -1.67
CA ASP A 35 8.14 1.01 -2.21
C ASP A 35 6.92 1.06 -3.14
N GLU A 36 6.62 -0.01 -3.88
CA GLU A 36 5.37 -0.12 -4.66
C GLU A 36 4.08 -0.19 -3.82
N LEU A 37 4.18 -0.69 -2.58
CA LEU A 37 3.07 -0.71 -1.62
C LEU A 37 2.89 0.64 -0.95
N LEU A 38 4.01 1.28 -0.64
CA LEU A 38 4.11 2.61 -0.12
C LEU A 38 3.92 3.60 -1.27
N LEU A 39 2.70 3.71 -1.81
CA LEU A 39 2.30 4.72 -2.83
C LEU A 39 2.45 6.15 -2.26
N TRP A 40 3.69 6.62 -2.05
CA TRP A 40 4.03 8.00 -1.73
C TRP A 40 4.15 8.78 -3.02
N ASN A 41 3.04 8.96 -3.73
CA ASN A 41 2.93 10.13 -4.59
C ASN A 41 2.59 11.34 -3.72
N PHE A 42 3.54 11.78 -2.90
CA PHE A 42 3.65 13.19 -2.56
C PHE A 42 4.16 13.90 -3.82
N LYS A 43 3.30 14.00 -4.85
CA LYS A 43 3.46 15.10 -5.79
C LYS A 43 3.01 16.34 -5.03
N HIS A 44 4.00 17.20 -4.84
CA HIS A 44 3.95 18.41 -4.04
C HIS A 44 2.81 19.34 -4.45
#